data_AF-A0AA97PI90-F1
#
_entry.id   AF-A0AA97PI90-F1
#
_cell.length_a   1.000
_cell.length_b   1.000
_cell.length_c   1.000
_cell.angle_alpha   90.00
_cell.angle_beta   90.00
_cell.angle_gamma   90.00
#
_symmetry.space_group_name_H-M   'P 1'
#
loop_
_entity.id
_entity.type
_entity.pdbx_description
1 polymer ?
#
loop_
_entity_poly.entity_id
_entity_poly.type
_entity_poly.pdbx_seq_one_letter_code
_entity_poly.pdbx_strand_id
1 'polypeptide(L)'
;MPPPVEISIPSTTISHPSGGGKPYTSYNITLRLPLRSFVVQKRYSEFEQLHTALVSQVGAAPPAPLPTKSWFRSTVNSAELTEKRRVQLEEYLQTVAGSPDRRWRDTPAWRAFLNLPAGSTAPSANSVHGAITTTAAAAGGGVVDAAEWIERHRRMNDTLRDARSCLARRDAAAAEAGLKKDGGLGKGEVRRREDMVKEAREDHRWLTQLSATLSGGAPTSGGTGGVASAADRAALVGKGKPRQGGRVLGAPLQETERTRELDNAGVLQLQRQTREEQDEDLEVLTRVIRRQKEMGLAIEEEVKQQTEMLDRMNEDVDRVGGKIKVAKDRTRKLGS
;
A
#
# COMPACT_ATOMS: atom_id res chain seq x y z
N MET A 1 -16.79 -3.84 -28.44
CA MET A 1 -17.24 -3.94 -27.03
C MET A 1 -16.10 -4.51 -26.21
N PRO A 2 -15.72 -3.92 -25.06
CA PRO A 2 -14.78 -4.59 -24.16
C PRO A 2 -15.43 -5.88 -23.61
N PRO A 3 -14.66 -6.97 -23.48
CA PRO A 3 -15.21 -8.24 -23.01
C PRO A 3 -15.74 -8.08 -21.57
N PRO A 4 -16.83 -8.78 -21.21
CA PRO A 4 -17.40 -8.74 -19.86
C PRO A 4 -16.40 -9.26 -18.83
N VAL A 5 -16.42 -8.68 -17.62
CA VAL A 5 -15.60 -9.15 -16.50
C VAL A 5 -16.04 -10.58 -16.16
N GLU A 6 -15.13 -11.54 -16.32
CA GLU A 6 -15.39 -12.94 -15.98
C GLU A 6 -15.15 -13.12 -14.47
N ILE A 7 -16.22 -13.46 -13.75
CA ILE A 7 -16.23 -13.66 -12.29
C ILE A 7 -16.49 -15.14 -12.01
N SER A 8 -15.63 -15.76 -11.20
CA SER A 8 -15.82 -17.13 -10.73
C SER A 8 -15.39 -17.29 -9.28
N ILE A 9 -15.86 -18.34 -8.61
CA ILE A 9 -15.49 -18.65 -7.22
C ILE A 9 -14.90 -20.07 -7.17
N PRO A 10 -13.65 -20.30 -7.60
CA PRO A 10 -13.11 -21.65 -7.79
C PRO A 10 -12.89 -22.42 -6.48
N SER A 11 -12.70 -21.74 -5.35
CA SER A 11 -12.35 -22.42 -4.10
C SER A 11 -12.84 -21.68 -2.86
N THR A 12 -12.88 -22.40 -1.74
CA THR A 12 -13.17 -21.87 -0.41
C THR A 12 -12.05 -22.22 0.55
N THR A 13 -11.72 -21.33 1.48
CA THR A 13 -10.71 -21.54 2.51
C THR A 13 -11.31 -21.32 3.90
N ILE A 14 -10.79 -22.02 4.91
CA ILE A 14 -11.17 -21.79 6.31
C ILE A 14 -10.21 -20.76 6.87
N SER A 15 -10.73 -19.60 7.25
CA SER A 15 -9.93 -18.49 7.78
C SER A 15 -10.05 -18.43 9.31
N HIS A 16 -8.90 -18.35 9.98
CA HIS A 16 -8.79 -18.17 11.42
C HIS A 16 -8.42 -16.70 11.71
N PRO A 17 -9.29 -15.89 12.31
CA PRO A 17 -8.94 -14.52 12.65
C PRO A 17 -7.88 -14.48 13.76
N SER A 18 -6.80 -13.71 13.56
CA SER A 18 -5.65 -13.56 14.48
C SER A 18 -5.96 -13.09 15.91
N GLY A 19 -7.24 -12.88 16.26
CA GLY A 19 -7.71 -12.40 17.56
C GLY A 19 -8.58 -13.38 18.35
N GLY A 20 -8.52 -14.69 18.06
CA GLY A 20 -9.25 -15.71 18.82
C GLY A 20 -10.74 -15.86 18.47
N GLY A 21 -11.16 -15.38 17.30
CA GLY A 21 -12.53 -15.55 16.80
C GLY A 21 -12.81 -16.95 16.24
N LYS A 22 -14.09 -17.28 16.10
CA LYS A 22 -14.53 -18.56 15.49
C LYS A 22 -14.05 -18.65 14.02
N PRO A 23 -13.57 -19.82 13.56
CA PRO A 23 -13.19 -19.99 12.16
C PRO A 23 -14.40 -19.78 11.27
N TYR A 24 -14.18 -19.19 10.09
CA TYR A 24 -15.22 -18.95 9.11
C TYR A 24 -14.75 -19.36 7.71
N THR A 25 -15.71 -19.76 6.88
CA THR A 25 -15.48 -20.05 5.47
C THR A 25 -15.38 -18.74 4.68
N SER A 26 -14.27 -18.54 3.98
CA SER A 26 -14.09 -17.49 2.99
C SER A 26 -14.15 -18.09 1.58
N TYR A 27 -14.71 -17.32 0.65
CA TYR A 27 -14.87 -17.66 -0.75
C TYR A 27 -13.82 -16.90 -1.54
N ASN A 28 -12.99 -17.63 -2.31
CA ASN A 28 -11.96 -17.05 -3.16
C ASN A 28 -12.59 -16.68 -4.50
N ILE A 29 -12.86 -15.39 -4.71
CA ILE A 29 -13.46 -14.87 -5.93
C ILE A 29 -12.35 -14.50 -6.90
N THR A 30 -12.28 -15.15 -8.05
CA THR A 30 -11.37 -14.82 -9.15
C THR A 30 -12.03 -13.84 -10.10
N LEU A 31 -11.38 -12.68 -10.29
CA LEU A 31 -11.82 -11.64 -11.20
C LEU A 31 -10.84 -11.56 -12.36
N ARG A 32 -11.29 -11.90 -13.57
CA ARG A 32 -10.50 -11.78 -14.79
C ARG A 32 -10.93 -10.53 -15.56
N LEU A 33 -10.09 -9.51 -15.50
CA LEU A 33 -10.21 -8.29 -16.30
C LEU A 33 -9.26 -8.38 -17.50
N PRO A 34 -9.50 -7.61 -18.58
CA PRO A 34 -8.68 -7.68 -19.79
C PRO A 34 -7.18 -7.47 -19.57
N LEU A 35 -6.81 -6.71 -18.55
CA LEU A 35 -5.43 -6.32 -18.24
C LEU A 35 -4.89 -6.96 -16.96
N ARG A 36 -5.75 -7.59 -16.14
CA ARG A 36 -5.40 -8.05 -14.78
C ARG A 36 -6.33 -9.16 -14.32
N SER A 37 -5.76 -10.22 -13.74
CA SER A 37 -6.51 -11.18 -12.92
C SER A 37 -6.09 -11.03 -11.46
N PHE A 38 -7.04 -11.09 -10.54
CA PHE A 38 -6.75 -11.07 -9.11
C PHE A 38 -7.81 -11.84 -8.32
N VAL A 39 -7.46 -12.22 -7.10
CA VAL A 39 -8.32 -12.99 -6.21
C VAL A 39 -8.74 -12.12 -5.03
N VAL A 40 -10.03 -12.11 -4.73
CA VAL A 40 -10.59 -11.42 -3.56
C VAL A 40 -11.21 -12.46 -2.65
N GLN A 41 -10.85 -12.43 -1.37
CA GLN A 41 -11.43 -13.31 -0.37
C GLN A 41 -12.59 -12.60 0.31
N LYS A 42 -13.77 -13.21 0.28
CA LYS A 42 -14.98 -12.67 0.93
C LYS A 42 -15.68 -13.72 1.76
N ARG A 43 -16.16 -13.36 2.95
CA ARG A 43 -17.02 -14.21 3.78
C ARG A 43 -18.49 -13.99 3.45
N TYR A 44 -19.35 -14.96 3.72
CA TYR A 44 -20.78 -14.88 3.39
C TYR A 44 -21.46 -13.60 3.90
N SER A 45 -21.16 -13.14 5.12
CA SER A 45 -21.78 -11.91 5.66
C SER A 45 -21.36 -10.64 4.93
N GLU A 46 -20.25 -10.63 4.19
CA GLU A 46 -19.93 -9.52 3.29
C GLU A 46 -20.83 -9.52 2.04
N PHE A 47 -21.26 -10.70 1.56
CA PHE A 47 -22.24 -10.78 0.46
C PHE A 47 -23.62 -10.26 0.90
N GLU A 48 -24.02 -10.52 2.15
CA GLU A 48 -25.25 -9.96 2.73
C GLU A 48 -25.20 -8.43 2.81
N GLN A 49 -24.06 -7.89 3.26
CA GLN A 49 -23.83 -6.45 3.31
C GLN A 49 -23.86 -5.85 1.91
N LEU A 50 -23.21 -6.49 0.93
CA LEU A 50 -23.26 -6.08 -0.47
C LEU A 50 -24.71 -6.01 -0.97
N HIS A 51 -25.49 -7.07 -0.80
CA HIS A 51 -26.86 -7.10 -1.28
C HIS A 51 -27.74 -6.04 -0.64
N THR A 52 -27.63 -5.86 0.68
CA THR A 52 -28.35 -4.80 1.41
C THR A 52 -27.97 -3.42 0.86
N ALA A 53 -26.67 -3.19 0.63
CA ALA A 53 -26.17 -1.95 0.05
C ALA A 53 -26.68 -1.72 -1.39
N LEU A 54 -26.67 -2.76 -2.23
CA LEU A 54 -27.18 -2.70 -3.60
C LEU A 54 -28.67 -2.35 -3.64
N VAL A 55 -29.49 -3.03 -2.82
CA VAL A 55 -30.93 -2.75 -2.72
C VAL A 55 -31.17 -1.32 -2.23
N SER A 56 -30.39 -0.86 -1.24
CA SER A 56 -30.54 0.50 -0.70
C SER A 56 -30.15 1.60 -1.69
N GLN A 57 -29.11 1.40 -2.52
CA GLN A 57 -28.60 2.42 -3.43
C GLN A 57 -29.37 2.46 -4.75
N VAL A 58 -29.85 1.32 -5.24
CA VAL A 58 -30.56 1.21 -6.51
C VAL A 58 -32.08 1.34 -6.33
N GLY A 59 -32.61 1.02 -5.14
CA GLY A 59 -34.04 1.01 -4.86
C GLY A 59 -34.80 -0.15 -5.52
N ALA A 60 -34.09 -1.12 -6.12
CA ALA A 60 -34.65 -2.31 -6.75
C ALA A 60 -33.82 -3.56 -6.41
N ALA A 61 -34.49 -4.70 -6.29
CA ALA A 61 -33.84 -5.97 -6.02
C ALA A 61 -32.89 -6.36 -7.19
N PRO A 62 -31.66 -6.82 -6.90
CA PRO A 62 -30.78 -7.34 -7.93
C PRO A 62 -31.40 -8.55 -8.64
N PRO A 63 -30.98 -8.84 -9.89
CA PRO A 63 -31.60 -9.83 -10.76
C PRO A 63 -31.55 -11.29 -10.23
N ALA A 64 -30.69 -11.59 -9.26
CA ALA A 64 -30.69 -12.86 -8.55
C ALA A 64 -30.89 -12.66 -7.04
N PRO A 65 -31.70 -13.51 -6.37
CA PRO A 65 -31.84 -13.49 -4.93
C PRO A 65 -30.58 -14.06 -4.26
N LEU A 66 -30.20 -13.51 -3.10
CA LEU A 66 -29.13 -14.11 -2.30
C LEU A 66 -29.56 -15.48 -1.78
N PRO A 67 -28.65 -16.46 -1.73
CA PRO A 67 -28.93 -17.72 -1.08
C PRO A 67 -29.18 -17.49 0.42
N THR A 68 -30.28 -18.04 0.93
CA THR A 68 -30.73 -17.86 2.32
C THR A 68 -29.72 -18.44 3.32
N LYS A 69 -29.56 -17.77 4.47
CA LYS A 69 -28.78 -18.27 5.60
C LYS A 69 -29.26 -19.67 6.03
N SER A 70 -28.36 -20.65 6.03
CA SER A 70 -28.65 -21.96 6.62
C SER A 70 -28.33 -21.90 8.12
N TRP A 71 -29.34 -21.63 8.95
CA TRP A 71 -29.17 -21.46 10.41
C TRP A 71 -28.97 -22.78 11.19
N PHE A 72 -29.21 -23.95 10.56
CA PHE A 72 -29.29 -25.22 11.30
C PHE A 72 -28.12 -26.20 11.08
N ARG A 73 -27.16 -25.91 10.19
CA ARG A 73 -25.93 -26.72 10.01
C ARG A 73 -24.75 -25.84 9.63
N SER A 74 -23.64 -25.98 10.35
CA SER A 74 -22.42 -25.19 10.14
C SER A 74 -21.76 -25.58 8.81
N THR A 75 -21.61 -24.59 7.92
CA THR A 75 -20.87 -24.68 6.65
C THR A 75 -19.39 -25.02 6.86
N VAL A 76 -18.86 -24.84 8.08
CA VAL A 76 -17.48 -25.22 8.42
C VAL A 76 -17.32 -26.74 8.54
N ASN A 77 -18.40 -27.48 8.84
CA ASN A 77 -18.36 -28.93 9.09
C ASN A 77 -18.99 -29.79 7.97
N SER A 78 -19.42 -29.18 6.85
CA SER A 78 -20.08 -29.91 5.76
C SER A 78 -19.63 -29.41 4.39
N ALA A 79 -18.83 -30.21 3.69
CA ALA A 79 -18.32 -29.89 2.36
C ALA A 79 -19.45 -29.66 1.34
N GLU A 80 -20.52 -30.46 1.38
CA GLU A 80 -21.66 -30.35 0.46
C GLU A 80 -22.42 -29.02 0.58
N LEU A 81 -22.66 -28.53 1.80
CA LEU A 81 -23.35 -27.24 2.00
C LEU A 81 -22.44 -26.07 1.61
N THR A 82 -21.13 -26.21 1.78
CA THR A 82 -20.14 -25.23 1.34
C THR A 82 -20.14 -25.12 -0.18
N GLU A 83 -20.11 -26.24 -0.87
CA GLU A 83 -20.10 -26.30 -2.33
C GLU A 83 -21.43 -25.78 -2.91
N LYS A 84 -22.57 -26.22 -2.36
CA LYS A 84 -23.88 -25.70 -2.77
C LYS A 84 -23.96 -24.18 -2.61
N ARG A 85 -23.47 -23.65 -1.48
CA ARG A 85 -23.44 -22.21 -1.24
C ARG A 85 -22.44 -21.50 -2.16
N ARG A 86 -21.29 -22.09 -2.46
CA ARG A 86 -20.28 -21.56 -3.39
C ARG A 86 -20.88 -21.36 -4.78
N VAL A 87 -21.54 -22.39 -5.33
CA VAL A 87 -22.22 -22.33 -6.64
C VAL A 87 -23.29 -21.23 -6.65
N GLN A 88 -24.12 -21.14 -5.61
CA GLN A 88 -25.17 -20.12 -5.54
C GLN A 88 -24.63 -18.69 -5.43
N LEU A 89 -23.53 -18.49 -4.70
CA LEU A 89 -22.87 -17.18 -4.61
C LEU A 89 -22.17 -16.81 -5.92
N GLU A 90 -21.62 -17.79 -6.63
CA GLU A 90 -21.04 -17.59 -7.95
C GLU A 90 -22.11 -17.19 -8.97
N GLU A 91 -23.23 -17.91 -9.01
CA GLU A 91 -24.40 -17.57 -9.84
C GLU A 91 -24.92 -16.16 -9.52
N TYR A 92 -25.01 -15.79 -8.24
CA TYR A 92 -25.39 -14.45 -7.81
C TYR A 92 -24.43 -13.36 -8.35
N LEU A 93 -23.11 -13.57 -8.26
CA LEU A 93 -22.15 -12.58 -8.78
C LEU A 93 -22.15 -12.52 -10.31
N GLN A 94 -22.25 -13.67 -10.99
CA GLN A 94 -22.28 -13.76 -12.45
C GLN A 94 -23.53 -13.10 -13.03
N THR A 95 -24.70 -13.31 -12.42
CA THR A 95 -25.95 -12.68 -12.85
C THR A 95 -25.93 -11.16 -12.67
N VAL A 96 -25.39 -10.66 -11.55
CA VAL A 96 -25.22 -9.21 -11.35
C VAL A 96 -24.21 -8.63 -12.34
N ALA A 97 -23.10 -9.33 -12.61
CA ALA A 97 -22.07 -8.88 -13.56
C ALA A 97 -22.51 -8.94 -15.03
N GLY A 98 -23.28 -9.97 -15.39
CA GLY A 98 -23.75 -10.27 -16.74
C GLY A 98 -25.08 -9.62 -17.10
N SER A 99 -25.82 -9.07 -16.13
CA SER A 99 -27.06 -8.36 -16.40
C SER A 99 -26.85 -7.19 -17.38
N PRO A 100 -27.72 -6.97 -18.38
CA PRO A 100 -27.58 -5.88 -19.34
C PRO A 100 -27.68 -4.51 -18.66
N ASP A 101 -28.39 -4.46 -17.55
CA ASP A 101 -28.56 -3.30 -16.71
C ASP A 101 -27.28 -3.00 -15.90
N ARG A 102 -26.84 -1.74 -15.93
CA ARG A 102 -25.58 -1.32 -15.32
C ARG A 102 -25.74 -0.75 -13.92
N ARG A 103 -26.97 -0.45 -13.50
CA ARG A 103 -27.23 0.26 -12.24
C ARG A 103 -26.64 -0.42 -11.00
N TRP A 104 -26.62 -1.75 -10.94
CA TRP A 104 -26.03 -2.49 -9.82
C TRP A 104 -24.49 -2.51 -9.88
N ARG A 105 -23.92 -2.58 -11.09
CA ARG A 105 -22.46 -2.61 -11.32
C ARG A 105 -21.79 -1.25 -11.11
N ASP A 106 -22.54 -0.18 -11.38
CA ASP A 106 -22.06 1.19 -11.22
C ASP A 106 -22.13 1.70 -9.78
N THR A 107 -22.66 0.91 -8.85
CA THR A 107 -22.65 1.28 -7.42
C THR A 107 -21.24 1.25 -6.82
N PRO A 108 -20.91 2.18 -5.90
CA PRO A 108 -19.68 2.11 -5.12
C PRO A 108 -19.60 0.85 -4.26
N ALA A 109 -20.73 0.33 -3.78
CA ALA A 109 -20.78 -0.90 -2.98
C ALA A 109 -20.29 -2.12 -3.75
N TRP A 110 -20.69 -2.28 -5.02
CA TRP A 110 -20.21 -3.34 -5.91
C TRP A 110 -18.70 -3.26 -6.14
N ARG A 111 -18.20 -2.05 -6.42
CA ARG A 111 -16.77 -1.82 -6.64
C ARG A 111 -15.93 -2.10 -5.40
N ALA A 112 -16.37 -1.62 -4.24
CA ALA A 112 -15.70 -1.85 -2.96
C ALA A 112 -15.68 -3.33 -2.58
N PHE A 113 -16.77 -4.06 -2.81
CA PHE A 113 -16.83 -5.50 -2.53
C PHE A 113 -15.85 -6.30 -3.40
N LEU A 114 -15.73 -5.96 -4.68
CA LEU A 114 -14.82 -6.64 -5.61
C LEU A 114 -13.38 -6.09 -5.58
N ASN A 115 -13.05 -5.15 -4.69
CA ASN A 115 -11.78 -4.42 -4.68
C ASN A 115 -11.39 -3.92 -6.09
N LEU A 116 -12.38 -3.45 -6.85
CA LEU A 116 -12.15 -2.83 -8.14
C LEU A 116 -11.63 -1.41 -7.92
N PRO A 117 -10.58 -0.97 -8.64
CA PRO A 117 -10.17 0.42 -8.59
C PRO A 117 -11.37 1.30 -8.92
N ALA A 118 -11.45 2.48 -8.32
CA ALA A 118 -12.48 3.46 -8.67
C ALA A 118 -12.41 3.65 -10.20
N GLY A 119 -13.38 3.07 -10.91
CA GLY A 119 -13.47 3.26 -12.34
C GLY A 119 -13.66 4.74 -12.56
N SER A 120 -13.01 5.29 -13.59
CA SER A 120 -13.20 6.65 -14.08
C SER A 120 -14.68 6.89 -14.40
N THR A 121 -15.47 7.16 -13.37
CA THR A 121 -16.68 7.93 -13.50
C THR A 121 -16.16 9.33 -13.73
N ALA A 122 -16.30 9.80 -14.98
CA ALA A 122 -16.05 11.20 -15.28
C ALA A 122 -16.80 12.02 -14.23
N PRO A 123 -16.12 12.90 -13.46
CA PRO A 123 -16.83 13.74 -12.52
C PRO A 123 -17.74 14.64 -13.35
N SER A 124 -19.05 14.49 -13.17
CA SER A 124 -19.98 15.54 -13.55
C SER A 124 -19.51 16.81 -12.85
N ALA A 125 -19.19 17.82 -13.64
CA ALA A 125 -18.88 19.16 -13.18
C ALA A 125 -20.13 19.75 -12.52
N ASN A 126 -20.35 19.46 -11.24
CA ASN A 126 -21.24 20.17 -10.32
C ASN A 126 -21.17 19.54 -8.92
N SER A 127 -20.03 19.66 -8.23
CA SER A 127 -19.96 19.65 -6.76
C SER A 127 -18.56 20.04 -6.30
N VAL A 128 -18.17 21.29 -6.58
CA VAL A 128 -17.03 21.93 -5.90
C VAL A 128 -17.58 22.56 -4.63
N HIS A 129 -17.80 21.77 -3.59
CA HIS A 129 -17.76 22.19 -2.18
C HIS A 129 -18.10 21.02 -1.26
N GLY A 130 -17.14 20.62 -0.41
CA GLY A 130 -17.45 19.91 0.83
C GLY A 130 -16.57 18.72 1.15
N ALA A 131 -15.77 18.89 2.19
CA ALA A 131 -15.20 17.84 3.03
C ALA A 131 -13.95 17.10 2.53
N ILE A 132 -12.85 17.84 2.51
CA ILE A 132 -11.59 17.40 3.16
C ILE A 132 -11.91 17.06 4.62
N THR A 133 -11.84 15.78 5.01
CA THR A 133 -11.36 15.30 6.33
C THR A 133 -11.41 13.76 6.41
N THR A 134 -10.23 13.15 6.63
CA THR A 134 -10.01 11.97 7.53
C THR A 134 -10.52 10.61 7.00
N THR A 135 -9.79 9.49 6.86
CA THR A 135 -8.52 8.99 7.44
C THR A 135 -8.00 7.81 6.60
N ALA A 136 -6.68 7.64 6.62
CA ALA A 136 -5.99 6.43 6.21
C ALA A 136 -6.37 5.21 7.08
N ALA A 137 -6.62 4.06 6.46
CA ALA A 137 -6.18 2.72 6.90
C ALA A 137 -6.88 1.60 6.08
N ALA A 138 -6.19 1.07 5.06
CA ALA A 138 -6.21 -0.36 4.71
C ALA A 138 -5.09 -0.63 3.70
N ALA A 139 -4.13 -1.45 4.11
CA ALA A 139 -2.89 -1.75 3.41
C ALA A 139 -3.01 -3.00 2.50
N GLY A 140 -2.29 -2.96 1.37
CA GLY A 140 -1.82 -4.10 0.56
C GLY A 140 -2.70 -4.48 -0.64
N GLY A 141 -2.27 -4.47 -1.91
CA GLY A 141 -0.98 -4.14 -2.53
C GLY A 141 -1.06 -4.36 -4.05
N GLY A 142 -0.38 -3.49 -4.82
CA GLY A 142 -0.11 -3.58 -6.28
C GLY A 142 -1.25 -3.06 -7.16
N VAL A 143 -1.32 -1.81 -7.59
CA VAL A 143 -0.32 -0.80 -7.94
C VAL A 143 -0.70 0.46 -7.18
N VAL A 144 0.21 1.01 -6.36
CA VAL A 144 0.09 2.44 -6.04
C VAL A 144 0.22 3.11 -7.40
N ASP A 145 -0.88 3.69 -7.87
CA ASP A 145 -0.97 4.36 -9.16
C ASP A 145 0.34 5.11 -9.40
N ALA A 146 1.04 4.80 -10.50
CA ALA A 146 2.38 5.31 -10.73
C ALA A 146 2.39 6.85 -10.63
N ALA A 147 1.28 7.49 -11.02
CA ALA A 147 1.05 8.91 -10.83
C ALA A 147 0.87 9.31 -9.35
N GLU A 148 0.09 8.59 -8.54
CA GLU A 148 0.03 8.82 -7.09
C GLU A 148 1.37 8.63 -6.37
N TRP A 149 2.19 7.66 -6.78
CA TRP A 149 3.52 7.48 -6.22
C TRP A 149 4.45 8.63 -6.61
N ILE A 150 4.47 9.01 -7.90
CA ILE A 150 5.23 10.17 -8.39
C ILE A 150 4.80 11.44 -7.66
N GLU A 151 3.50 11.65 -7.49
CA GLU A 151 2.96 12.84 -6.84
C GLU A 151 3.24 12.84 -5.33
N ARG A 152 3.17 11.68 -4.65
CA ARG A 152 3.61 11.55 -3.25
C ARG A 152 5.10 11.81 -3.09
N HIS A 153 5.92 11.31 -4.02
CA HIS A 153 7.36 11.56 -4.07
C HIS A 153 7.68 13.03 -4.37
N ARG A 154 6.90 13.70 -5.23
CA ARG A 154 7.03 15.12 -5.55
C ARG A 154 6.70 15.99 -4.34
N ARG A 155 5.58 15.70 -3.65
CA ARG A 155 5.19 16.37 -2.39
C ARG A 155 6.24 16.19 -1.30
N MET A 156 6.78 14.99 -1.14
CA MET A 156 7.87 14.75 -0.19
C MET A 156 9.08 15.65 -0.50
N ASN A 157 9.50 15.72 -1.77
CA ASN A 157 10.61 16.59 -2.17
C ASN A 157 10.30 18.08 -1.97
N ASP A 158 9.07 18.52 -2.22
CA ASP A 158 8.66 19.91 -2.01
C ASP A 158 8.68 20.28 -0.52
N THR A 159 8.16 19.41 0.36
CA THR A 159 8.25 19.63 1.82
C THR A 159 9.69 19.64 2.35
N LEU A 160 10.58 18.83 1.78
CA LEU A 160 12.01 18.85 2.12
C LEU A 160 12.70 20.14 1.66
N ARG A 161 12.35 20.66 0.47
CA ARG A 161 12.83 21.96 -0.01
C ARG A 161 12.32 23.11 0.86
N ASP A 162 11.05 23.07 1.25
CA ASP A 162 10.46 24.06 2.15
C ASP A 162 11.15 24.04 3.52
N ALA A 163 11.35 22.86 4.11
CA ALA A 163 12.07 22.71 5.36
C ALA A 163 13.51 23.26 5.27
N ARG A 164 14.23 22.95 4.18
CA ARG A 164 15.57 23.52 3.91
C ARG A 164 15.54 25.03 3.79
N SER A 165 14.54 25.60 3.12
CA SER A 165 14.40 27.06 2.99
C SER A 165 14.10 27.73 4.33
N CYS A 166 13.30 27.09 5.20
CA CYS A 166 13.04 27.58 6.55
C CYS A 166 14.28 27.51 7.45
N LEU A 167 15.07 26.44 7.35
CA LEU A 167 16.35 26.34 8.06
C LEU A 167 17.34 27.40 7.59
N ALA A 168 17.45 27.62 6.27
CA ALA A 168 18.30 28.68 5.72
C ALA A 168 17.86 30.07 6.20
N ARG A 169 16.55 30.36 6.24
CA ARG A 169 16.01 31.61 6.81
C ARG A 169 16.32 31.74 8.30
N ARG A 170 16.21 30.67 9.06
CA ARG A 170 16.55 30.64 10.50
C ARG A 170 18.03 30.90 10.72
N ASP A 171 18.89 30.27 9.93
CA ASP A 171 20.34 30.39 10.07
C ASP A 171 20.82 31.80 9.64
N ALA A 172 20.20 32.38 8.60
CA ALA A 172 20.41 33.79 8.23
C ALA A 172 19.93 34.75 9.33
N ALA A 173 18.76 34.50 9.93
CA ALA A 173 18.26 35.30 11.05
C ALA A 173 19.12 35.14 12.31
N ALA A 174 19.70 33.96 12.55
CA ALA A 174 20.64 33.72 13.64
C ALA A 174 22.00 34.42 13.40
N ALA A 175 22.47 34.50 12.15
CA ALA A 175 23.65 35.27 11.77
C ALA A 175 23.43 36.78 11.96
N GLU A 176 22.29 37.31 11.49
CA GLU A 176 21.85 38.70 11.72
C GLU A 176 21.68 39.02 13.21
N ALA A 177 21.08 38.11 13.98
CA ALA A 177 20.96 38.24 15.43
C ALA A 177 22.31 38.12 16.14
N GLY A 178 23.27 37.37 15.58
CA GLY A 178 24.64 37.27 16.06
C GLY A 178 25.43 38.56 15.86
N LEU A 179 25.24 39.27 14.74
CA LEU A 179 25.84 40.59 14.50
C LEU A 179 25.22 41.68 15.40
N LYS A 180 23.94 41.56 15.78
CA LYS A 180 23.25 42.54 16.64
C LYS A 180 23.45 42.32 18.15
N LYS A 181 24.17 41.27 18.56
CA LYS A 181 24.30 40.89 19.96
C LYS A 181 25.69 41.16 20.52
N ASP A 182 26.11 42.42 20.42
CA ASP A 182 27.05 43.01 21.39
C ASP A 182 26.28 43.40 22.68
N GLY A 183 25.63 42.40 23.26
CA GLY A 183 24.66 42.51 24.35
C GLY A 183 24.36 41.13 24.91
N GLY A 184 25.36 40.57 25.58
CA GLY A 184 25.54 39.15 25.88
C GLY A 184 24.35 38.45 26.56
N LEU A 185 24.05 37.24 26.08
CA LEU A 185 23.26 36.26 26.82
C LEU A 185 23.94 35.98 28.16
N GLY A 186 23.21 36.14 29.26
CA GLY A 186 23.74 35.88 30.59
C GLY A 186 24.32 34.48 30.71
N LYS A 187 25.44 34.34 31.43
CA LYS A 187 26.20 33.08 31.57
C LYS A 187 25.33 31.88 32.01
N GLY A 188 24.28 32.11 32.80
CA GLY A 188 23.32 31.06 33.20
C GLY A 188 22.40 30.57 32.08
N GLU A 189 22.09 31.42 31.10
CA GLU A 189 21.32 31.05 29.92
C GLU A 189 22.17 30.26 28.92
N VAL A 190 23.45 30.64 28.79
CA VAL A 190 24.43 29.87 28.01
C VAL A 190 24.57 28.47 28.62
N ARG A 191 24.72 28.38 29.94
CA ARG A 191 24.87 27.09 30.64
C ARG A 191 23.62 26.21 30.52
N ARG A 192 22.42 26.76 30.67
CA ARG A 192 21.17 26.00 30.44
C ARG A 192 21.06 25.44 29.03
N ARG A 193 21.50 26.20 28.02
CA ARG A 193 21.52 25.73 26.62
C ARG A 193 22.58 24.68 26.38
N GLU A 194 23.74 24.82 27.00
CA GLU A 194 24.78 23.79 26.98
C GLU A 194 24.28 22.48 27.60
N ASP A 195 23.58 22.55 28.74
CA ASP A 195 23.01 21.39 29.43
C ASP A 195 21.91 20.71 28.57
N MET A 196 20.98 21.48 28.00
CA MET A 196 19.94 20.95 27.10
C MET A 196 20.54 20.31 25.83
N VAL A 197 21.59 20.90 25.26
CA VAL A 197 22.27 20.32 24.09
C VAL A 197 23.02 19.06 24.45
N LYS A 198 23.58 18.97 25.66
CA LYS A 198 24.24 17.77 26.15
C LYS A 198 23.24 16.62 26.33
N GLU A 199 22.09 16.90 26.94
CA GLU A 199 20.98 15.95 27.09
C GLU A 199 20.46 15.46 25.73
N ALA A 200 20.16 16.37 24.80
CA ALA A 200 19.72 16.01 23.45
C ALA A 200 20.75 15.17 22.67
N ARG A 201 22.05 15.39 22.90
CA ARG A 201 23.12 14.56 22.31
C ARG A 201 23.22 13.19 22.97
N GLU A 202 22.93 13.07 24.26
CA GLU A 202 22.86 11.79 24.96
C GLU A 202 21.65 10.99 24.48
N ASP A 203 20.49 11.62 24.35
CA ASP A 203 19.28 11.01 23.79
C ASP A 203 19.48 10.57 22.34
N HIS A 204 20.11 11.40 21.50
CA HIS A 204 20.38 10.99 20.12
C HIS A 204 21.35 9.80 20.06
N ARG A 205 22.39 9.78 20.90
CA ARG A 205 23.33 8.65 20.98
C ARG A 205 22.64 7.38 21.47
N TRP A 206 21.78 7.49 22.48
CA TRP A 206 20.93 6.40 22.92
C TRP A 206 20.04 5.93 21.77
N LEU A 207 19.19 6.77 21.18
CA LEU A 207 18.34 6.39 20.04
C LEU A 207 19.12 5.75 18.87
N THR A 208 20.36 6.18 18.62
CA THR A 208 21.23 5.58 17.60
C THR A 208 21.70 4.19 18.01
N GLN A 209 22.11 3.99 19.26
CA GLN A 209 22.46 2.67 19.80
C GLN A 209 21.26 1.72 19.79
N LEU A 210 20.08 2.24 20.13
CA LEU A 210 18.80 1.54 20.09
C LEU A 210 18.47 1.08 18.67
N SER A 211 18.61 2.00 17.71
CA SER A 211 18.46 1.72 16.29
C SER A 211 19.46 0.69 15.81
N ALA A 212 20.72 0.75 16.25
CA ALA A 212 21.74 -0.23 15.88
C ALA A 212 21.40 -1.62 16.44
N THR A 213 20.82 -1.70 17.65
CA THR A 213 20.36 -2.97 18.22
C THR A 213 19.07 -3.50 17.59
N LEU A 214 18.17 -2.63 17.13
CA LEU A 214 16.91 -3.00 16.48
C LEU A 214 17.11 -3.36 15.00
N SER A 215 18.02 -2.67 14.31
CA SER A 215 18.44 -3.01 12.94
C SER A 215 19.48 -4.13 12.90
N GLY A 216 20.17 -4.40 14.02
CA GLY A 216 21.12 -5.50 14.19
C GLY A 216 20.44 -6.82 14.59
N GLY A 217 19.45 -7.27 13.81
CA GLY A 217 18.93 -8.64 13.90
C GLY A 217 19.79 -9.60 13.07
N ALA A 218 20.59 -10.42 13.78
CA ALA A 218 21.46 -11.53 13.34
C ALA A 218 22.92 -11.18 12.94
N PRO A 219 23.91 -11.48 13.81
CA PRO A 219 25.28 -11.70 13.36
C PRO A 219 25.37 -13.09 12.72
N THR A 220 25.55 -13.11 11.40
CA THR A 220 26.10 -14.29 10.71
C THR A 220 27.59 -14.36 11.01
N SER A 221 28.00 -15.49 11.61
CA SER A 221 29.36 -16.03 11.72
C SER A 221 30.48 -15.33 10.95
N GLY A 222 31.45 -14.79 11.69
CA GLY A 222 32.76 -14.38 11.18
C GLY A 222 33.63 -13.90 12.36
N GLY A 223 34.44 -14.79 12.91
CA GLY A 223 35.19 -14.55 14.14
C GLY A 223 36.26 -13.45 14.02
N THR A 224 36.40 -12.67 15.09
CA THR A 224 37.69 -12.25 15.66
C THR A 224 37.43 -11.62 17.03
N GLY A 225 38.16 -12.11 18.04
CA GLY A 225 37.90 -11.84 19.45
C GLY A 225 38.15 -10.38 19.85
N GLY A 226 37.17 -9.79 20.52
CA GLY A 226 37.34 -8.64 21.41
C GLY A 226 36.79 -9.03 22.77
N VAL A 227 37.68 -9.24 23.74
CA VAL A 227 37.31 -9.61 25.11
C VAL A 227 36.61 -8.42 25.76
N ALA A 228 35.34 -8.58 26.16
CA ALA A 228 34.62 -7.55 26.90
C ALA A 228 35.30 -7.29 28.26
N SER A 229 35.44 -6.01 28.62
CA SER A 229 36.15 -5.57 29.83
C SER A 229 35.43 -6.03 31.09
N ALA A 230 36.19 -6.32 32.15
CA ALA A 230 35.66 -6.76 33.45
C ALA A 230 34.66 -5.76 34.07
N ALA A 231 34.71 -4.48 33.66
CA ALA A 231 33.74 -3.46 34.06
C ALA A 231 32.33 -3.71 33.51
N ASP A 232 32.22 -4.25 32.29
CA ASP A 232 30.93 -4.55 31.66
C ASP A 232 30.22 -5.74 32.34
N ARG A 233 31.00 -6.67 32.92
CA ARG A 233 30.45 -7.77 33.73
C ARG A 233 29.89 -7.29 35.07
N ALA A 234 30.49 -6.26 35.67
CA ALA A 234 30.04 -5.74 36.97
C ALA A 234 28.71 -4.97 36.87
N ALA A 235 28.49 -4.25 35.76
CA ALA A 235 27.24 -3.53 35.50
C ALA A 235 26.05 -4.47 35.23
N LEU A 236 26.32 -5.65 34.67
CA LEU A 236 25.29 -6.64 34.35
C LEU A 236 24.81 -7.44 35.58
N VAL A 237 25.65 -7.61 36.60
CA VAL A 237 25.35 -8.39 37.81
C VAL A 237 24.90 -7.50 39.00
N GLY A 238 25.06 -6.18 38.88
CA GLY A 238 24.76 -5.20 39.92
C GLY A 238 23.28 -4.83 40.08
N LYS A 239 22.55 -5.62 40.87
CA LYS A 239 21.44 -5.21 41.77
C LYS A 239 20.43 -4.18 41.20
N GLY A 240 19.62 -4.62 40.23
CA GLY A 240 18.41 -3.94 39.78
C GLY A 240 17.14 -4.74 40.09
N LYS A 241 16.13 -4.08 40.65
CA LYS A 241 14.83 -4.59 41.15
C LYS A 241 14.05 -5.40 40.09
N PRO A 242 13.31 -6.48 40.44
CA PRO A 242 12.70 -7.35 39.44
C PRO A 242 11.53 -6.64 38.74
N ARG A 243 11.66 -6.44 37.42
CA ARG A 243 10.51 -6.20 36.55
C ARG A 243 10.10 -7.54 35.94
N GLN A 244 8.83 -7.90 36.12
CA GLN A 244 8.20 -9.06 35.48
C GLN A 244 8.40 -9.01 33.96
N GLY A 245 8.65 -10.17 33.37
CA GLY A 245 8.58 -10.38 31.91
C GLY A 245 9.91 -10.45 31.18
N GLY A 246 10.87 -11.22 31.69
CA GLY A 246 12.08 -11.57 30.95
C GLY A 246 11.77 -12.64 29.90
N ARG A 247 12.02 -12.32 28.63
CA ARG A 247 12.13 -13.29 27.53
C ARG A 247 13.14 -14.37 27.95
N VAL A 248 12.69 -15.63 27.98
CA VAL A 248 13.55 -16.77 28.27
C VAL A 248 14.48 -16.95 27.07
N LEU A 249 15.74 -16.55 27.22
CA LEU A 249 16.79 -16.86 26.26
C LEU A 249 17.03 -18.38 26.32
N GLY A 250 16.65 -19.11 25.27
CA GLY A 250 16.80 -20.57 25.21
C GLY A 250 15.49 -21.36 25.14
N ALA A 251 14.32 -20.71 25.05
CA ALA A 251 13.14 -21.42 24.57
C ALA A 251 13.36 -21.78 23.09
N PRO A 252 13.22 -23.06 22.68
CA PRO A 252 13.31 -23.41 21.26
C PRO A 252 12.28 -22.56 20.50
N LEU A 253 12.70 -21.99 19.36
CA LEU A 253 11.76 -21.31 18.46
C LEU A 253 10.61 -22.28 18.22
N GLN A 254 9.37 -21.81 18.42
CA GLN A 254 8.20 -22.64 18.14
C GLN A 254 8.30 -23.08 16.69
N GLU A 255 8.52 -24.39 16.48
CA GLU A 255 8.53 -24.99 15.16
C GLU A 255 7.20 -24.66 14.49
N THR A 256 7.26 -24.24 13.23
CA THR A 256 6.06 -24.04 12.40
C THR A 256 5.25 -25.34 12.43
N GLU A 257 3.91 -25.26 12.45
CA GLU A 257 3.03 -26.45 12.50
C GLU A 257 3.36 -27.47 11.39
N ARG A 258 3.88 -27.00 10.25
CA ARG A 258 4.35 -27.82 9.11
C ARG A 258 5.66 -28.58 9.35
N THR A 259 6.55 -28.09 10.19
CA THR A 259 7.85 -28.72 10.49
C THR A 259 7.83 -29.53 11.78
N ARG A 260 6.79 -29.36 12.60
CA ARG A 260 6.64 -29.99 13.91
C ARG A 260 6.42 -31.51 13.87
N GLU A 261 5.85 -32.01 12.77
CA GLU A 261 5.52 -33.44 12.61
C GLU A 261 6.57 -34.20 11.78
N LEU A 262 7.59 -33.51 11.26
CA LEU A 262 8.56 -34.08 10.32
C LEU A 262 9.88 -34.39 11.02
N ASP A 263 10.41 -35.60 10.79
CA ASP A 263 11.78 -35.96 11.18
C ASP A 263 12.80 -35.13 10.36
N ASN A 264 14.06 -35.06 10.81
CA ASN A 264 15.12 -34.25 10.18
C ASN A 264 15.30 -34.55 8.68
N ALA A 265 15.11 -35.81 8.26
CA ALA A 265 15.09 -36.20 6.86
C ALA A 265 13.88 -35.63 6.11
N GLY A 266 12.71 -35.62 6.75
CA GLY A 266 11.48 -35.00 6.23
C GLY A 266 11.57 -33.48 6.13
N VAL A 267 12.23 -32.82 7.09
CA VAL A 267 12.51 -31.38 7.04
C VAL A 267 13.44 -31.04 5.87
N LEU A 268 14.47 -31.85 5.60
CA LEU A 268 15.35 -31.68 4.44
C LEU A 268 14.61 -31.88 3.12
N GLN A 269 13.69 -32.84 3.06
CA GLN A 269 12.85 -33.07 1.88
C GLN A 269 11.91 -31.89 1.64
N LEU A 270 11.25 -31.40 2.71
CA LEU A 270 10.41 -30.21 2.64
C LEU A 270 11.20 -28.99 2.18
N GLN A 271 12.42 -28.79 2.69
CA GLN A 271 13.27 -27.67 2.26
C GLN A 271 13.65 -27.76 0.78
N ARG A 272 13.90 -28.97 0.25
CA ARG A 272 14.17 -29.17 -1.18
C ARG A 272 12.94 -28.83 -2.01
N GLN A 273 11.76 -29.29 -1.57
CA GLN A 273 10.49 -29.01 -2.25
C GLN A 273 10.14 -27.52 -2.22
N THR A 274 10.35 -26.84 -1.09
CA THR A 274 10.14 -25.38 -0.99
C THR A 274 11.13 -24.61 -1.87
N ARG A 275 12.37 -25.08 -2.03
CA ARG A 275 13.33 -24.45 -2.96
C ARG A 275 12.85 -24.61 -4.41
N GLU A 276 12.36 -25.78 -4.77
CA GLU A 276 11.83 -26.06 -6.11
C GLU A 276 10.59 -25.19 -6.43
N GLU A 277 9.66 -25.06 -5.48
CA GLU A 277 8.50 -24.17 -5.61
C GLU A 277 8.92 -22.69 -5.76
N GLN A 278 9.94 -22.25 -5.02
CA GLN A 278 10.49 -20.90 -5.15
C GLN A 278 11.16 -20.67 -6.51
N ASP A 279 11.86 -21.68 -7.06
CA ASP A 279 12.46 -21.58 -8.38
C ASP A 279 11.38 -21.44 -9.47
N GLU A 280 10.26 -22.16 -9.37
CA GLU A 280 9.10 -22.01 -10.26
C GLU A 280 8.49 -20.59 -10.17
N ASP A 281 8.36 -20.04 -8.97
CA ASP A 281 7.89 -18.67 -8.75
C ASP A 281 8.84 -17.62 -9.38
N LEU A 282 10.15 -17.85 -9.30
CA LEU A 282 11.15 -16.99 -9.93
C LEU A 282 11.06 -17.01 -11.46
N GLU A 283 10.71 -18.13 -12.07
CA GLU A 283 10.46 -18.20 -13.51
C GLU A 283 9.23 -17.38 -13.93
N VAL A 284 8.16 -17.42 -13.12
CA VAL A 284 6.97 -16.59 -13.35
C VAL A 284 7.33 -15.10 -13.23
N LEU A 285 8.06 -14.72 -12.18
CA LEU A 285 8.53 -13.34 -11.99
C LEU A 285 9.41 -12.88 -13.15
N THR A 286 10.32 -13.73 -13.62
CA THR A 286 11.20 -13.42 -14.76
C THR A 286 10.39 -13.17 -16.04
N ARG A 287 9.35 -13.98 -16.30
CA ARG A 287 8.43 -13.77 -17.43
C ARG A 287 7.68 -12.44 -17.31
N VAL A 288 7.20 -12.09 -16.11
CA VAL A 288 6.52 -10.81 -15.86
C VAL A 288 7.47 -9.63 -16.06
N ILE A 289 8.69 -9.70 -15.52
CA ILE A 289 9.71 -8.65 -15.66
C ILE A 289 10.07 -8.45 -17.14
N ARG A 290 10.21 -9.53 -17.90
CA ARG A 290 10.49 -9.46 -19.34
C ARG A 290 9.37 -8.75 -20.10
N ARG A 291 8.11 -9.11 -19.84
CA ARG A 291 6.96 -8.42 -20.41
C ARG A 291 6.88 -6.96 -19.97
N GLN A 292 7.18 -6.66 -18.71
CA GLN A 292 7.20 -5.29 -18.20
C GLN A 292 8.29 -4.44 -18.87
N LYS A 293 9.46 -5.02 -19.15
CA LYS A 293 10.51 -4.37 -19.93
C LYS A 293 10.06 -4.08 -21.36
N GLU A 294 9.41 -5.03 -22.02
CA GLU A 294 8.88 -4.85 -23.38
C GLU A 294 7.82 -3.74 -23.42
N MET A 295 6.89 -3.73 -22.46
CA MET A 295 5.90 -2.64 -22.33
C MET A 295 6.57 -1.30 -22.03
N GLY A 296 7.60 -1.25 -21.18
CA GLY A 296 8.33 -0.02 -20.87
C GLY A 296 9.00 0.58 -22.11
N LEU A 297 9.62 -0.26 -22.95
CA LEU A 297 10.23 0.19 -24.20
C LEU A 297 9.17 0.69 -25.20
N ALA A 298 8.02 0.02 -25.30
CA ALA A 298 6.92 0.45 -26.16
C ALA A 298 6.32 1.79 -25.71
N ILE A 299 6.16 1.99 -24.39
CA ILE A 299 5.67 3.25 -23.83
C ILE A 299 6.69 4.37 -24.07
N GLU A 300 7.99 4.11 -23.89
CA GLU A 300 9.03 5.11 -24.16
C GLU A 300 8.98 5.57 -25.62
N GLU A 301 8.82 4.64 -26.56
CA GLU A 301 8.70 4.95 -27.98
C GLU A 301 7.44 5.76 -28.30
N GLU A 302 6.28 5.36 -27.75
CA GLU A 302 5.03 6.11 -27.91
C GLU A 302 5.13 7.53 -27.32
N VAL A 303 5.74 7.69 -26.14
CA VAL A 303 5.94 9.00 -25.51
C VAL A 303 6.87 9.88 -26.35
N LYS A 304 7.93 9.32 -26.95
CA LYS A 304 8.79 10.05 -27.89
C LYS A 304 7.99 10.55 -29.10
N GLN A 305 7.16 9.68 -29.69
CA GLN A 305 6.30 10.05 -30.82
C GLN A 305 5.28 11.13 -30.43
N GLN A 306 4.67 11.04 -29.25
CA GLN A 306 3.75 12.06 -28.74
C GLN A 306 4.46 13.38 -28.44
N THR A 307 5.69 13.33 -27.92
CA THR A 307 6.50 14.54 -27.68
C THR A 307 6.80 15.24 -29.00
N GLU A 308 7.21 14.48 -30.02
CA GLU A 308 7.45 15.04 -31.36
C GLU A 308 6.17 15.65 -31.97
N MET A 309 5.01 15.00 -31.76
CA MET A 309 3.73 15.54 -32.20
C MET A 309 3.36 16.84 -31.47
N LEU A 310 3.61 16.91 -30.15
CA LEU A 310 3.37 18.11 -29.36
C LEU A 310 4.30 19.25 -29.74
N ASP A 311 5.56 18.97 -30.08
CA ASP A 311 6.50 19.97 -30.56
C ASP A 311 6.03 20.59 -31.89
N ARG A 312 5.61 19.75 -32.84
CA ARG A 312 5.01 20.23 -34.11
C ARG A 312 3.75 21.05 -33.87
N MET A 313 2.89 20.62 -32.94
CA MET A 313 1.70 21.38 -32.56
C MET A 313 2.06 22.73 -31.93
N ASN A 314 3.12 22.78 -31.12
CA ASN A 314 3.59 24.03 -30.51
C ASN A 314 4.12 25.00 -31.58
N GLU A 315 4.89 24.51 -32.55
CA GLU A 315 5.33 25.31 -33.71
C GLU A 315 4.15 25.87 -34.52
N ASP A 316 3.11 25.05 -34.73
CA ASP A 316 1.90 25.48 -35.42
C ASP A 316 1.12 26.55 -34.62
N VAL A 317 1.04 26.41 -33.29
CA VAL A 317 0.45 27.40 -32.39
C VAL A 317 1.24 28.71 -32.43
N ASP A 318 2.57 28.66 -32.41
CA ASP A 318 3.43 29.85 -32.51
C ASP A 318 3.25 30.54 -33.87
N ARG A 319 3.15 29.75 -34.96
CA ARG A 319 2.88 30.27 -36.30
C ARG A 319 1.51 30.95 -36.39
N VAL A 320 0.48 30.33 -35.83
CA VAL A 320 -0.88 30.90 -35.78
C VAL A 320 -0.89 32.16 -34.91
N GLY A 321 -0.20 32.15 -33.76
CA GLY A 321 -0.02 33.31 -32.89
C GLY A 321 0.65 34.48 -33.60
N GLY A 322 1.71 34.22 -34.37
CA GLY A 322 2.36 35.22 -35.23
C GLY A 322 1.42 35.80 -36.28
N LYS A 323 0.65 34.96 -36.98
CA LYS A 323 -0.35 35.40 -37.97
C LYS A 323 -1.45 36.25 -37.33
N ILE A 324 -1.96 35.84 -36.17
CA ILE A 324 -2.97 36.60 -35.40
C ILE A 324 -2.41 37.96 -34.98
N LYS A 325 -1.15 38.03 -34.53
CA LYS A 325 -0.51 39.30 -34.15
C LYS A 325 -0.41 40.28 -35.34
N VAL A 326 0.02 39.78 -36.50
CA VAL A 326 0.07 40.59 -37.73
C VAL A 326 -1.33 41.04 -38.16
N ALA A 327 -2.33 40.16 -38.09
CA ALA A 327 -3.72 40.51 -38.37
C ALA A 327 -4.22 41.62 -37.44
N LYS A 328 -3.96 41.49 -36.13
CA LYS A 328 -4.32 42.49 -35.11
C LYS A 328 -3.66 43.85 -35.37
N ASP A 329 -2.38 43.87 -35.74
CA ASP A 329 -1.66 45.11 -36.07
C ASP A 329 -2.23 45.81 -37.32
N ARG A 330 -2.63 45.03 -38.34
CA ARG A 330 -3.31 45.57 -39.54
C ARG A 330 -4.68 46.14 -39.20
N THR A 331 -5.50 45.43 -38.42
CA THR A 331 -6.80 45.93 -37.99
C THR A 331 -6.66 47.22 -37.17
N ARG A 332 -5.66 47.32 -36.29
CA ARG A 332 -5.38 48.54 -35.53
C ARG A 332 -5.00 49.71 -36.43
N LYS A 333 -4.23 49.49 -37.50
CA LYS A 333 -3.88 50.52 -38.48
C LYS A 333 -5.07 50.99 -39.34
N LEU A 334 -6.09 50.15 -39.52
CA LEU A 334 -7.31 50.51 -40.26
C LEU A 334 -8.36 51.22 -39.39
N GLY A 335 -8.29 51.04 -38.07
CA GLY A 335 -9.20 51.68 -37.11
C GLY A 335 -8.67 52.99 -36.50
N SER A 336 -7.51 53.47 -36.95
CA SER A 336 -6.93 54.79 -36.63
C SER A 336 -6.85 55.65 -37.87
#